data_AF-A0A560L0D9-F1
#
_entry.id   AF-A0A560L0D9-F1
#
_cell.length_a   1.000
_cell.length_b   1.000
_cell.length_c   1.000
_cell.angle_alpha   90.00
_cell.angle_beta   90.00
_cell.angle_gamma   90.00
#
_symmetry.space_group_name_H-M   'P 1'
#
loop_
_entity.id
_entity.type
_entity.pdbx_description
1 polymer ?
#
loop_
_entity_poly.entity_id
_entity_poly.type
_entity_poly.pdbx_seq_one_letter_code
_entity_poly.pdbx_strand_id
1 'polypeptide(L)' 'MRGISQDNLALEANVERAYVGYLERGSKNPTVMTLEKIAAALACDISEFFAPVADDVATMKPLKSGRKSSRG' A
#
# COMPACT_ATOMS: atom_id res chain seq x y z
N MET A 1 4.67 -16.43 4.18
CA MET A 1 3.83 -15.44 4.88
C MET A 1 4.08 -15.55 6.37
N ARG A 2 4.27 -14.44 7.08
CA ARG A 2 4.65 -14.37 8.51
C ARG A 2 3.58 -14.89 9.51
N GLY A 3 2.66 -15.75 9.08
CA GLY A 3 1.65 -16.39 9.95
C GLY A 3 0.60 -15.47 10.57
N ILE A 4 0.65 -14.15 10.33
CA ILE A 4 -0.34 -13.17 10.81
C ILE A 4 -1.62 -13.22 9.95
N SER A 5 -2.79 -13.16 10.60
CA SER A 5 -4.07 -13.06 9.89
C SER A 5 -4.27 -11.67 9.29
N GLN A 6 -5.12 -11.54 8.27
CA GLN A 6 -5.50 -10.24 7.71
C GLN A 6 -6.07 -9.29 8.78
N ASP A 7 -6.84 -9.83 9.73
CA ASP A 7 -7.48 -9.09 10.80
C ASP A 7 -6.44 -8.51 11.76
N ASN A 8 -5.45 -9.33 12.14
CA ASN A 8 -4.35 -8.89 13.00
C ASN A 8 -3.47 -7.87 12.28
N LEU A 9 -3.17 -8.09 10.99
CA LEU A 9 -2.40 -7.13 10.20
C LEU A 9 -3.12 -5.78 10.08
N ALA A 10 -4.43 -5.80 9.84
CA ALA A 10 -5.24 -4.58 9.76
C ALA A 10 -5.25 -3.82 11.09
N LEU A 11 -5.39 -4.55 12.20
CA LEU A 11 -5.37 -3.99 13.55
C LEU A 11 -4.01 -3.37 13.86
N GLU A 12 -2.92 -4.10 13.67
CA GLU A 12 -1.56 -3.65 13.96
C GLU A 12 -1.14 -2.47 13.07
N ALA A 13 -1.46 -2.52 11.78
CA ALA A 13 -1.16 -1.43 10.85
C ALA A 13 -2.14 -0.24 10.95
N ASN A 14 -3.18 -0.32 11.78
CA ASN A 14 -4.24 0.68 11.89
C ASN A 14 -4.80 1.07 10.51
N VAL A 15 -5.22 0.06 9.75
CA VAL A 15 -5.86 0.17 8.43
C VAL A 15 -7.13 -0.67 8.40
N GLU A 16 -8.01 -0.40 7.44
CA GLU A 16 -9.23 -1.18 7.29
C GLU A 16 -8.91 -2.62 6.84
N ARG A 17 -9.56 -3.61 7.47
CA ARG A 17 -9.43 -5.04 7.10
C ARG A 17 -9.68 -5.29 5.61
N ALA A 18 -10.72 -4.65 5.05
CA ALA A 18 -11.02 -4.75 3.62
C ALA A 18 -9.88 -4.23 2.74
N TYR A 19 -9.19 -3.18 3.21
CA TYR A 19 -8.03 -2.60 2.55
C TYR A 19 -6.85 -3.57 2.48
N VAL A 20 -6.56 -4.29 3.57
CA VAL A 20 -5.55 -5.37 3.57
C VAL A 20 -5.86 -6.41 2.49
N GLY A 21 -7.11 -6.85 2.40
CA GLY A 21 -7.53 -7.76 1.33
C GLY A 21 -7.36 -7.17 -0.07
N TYR A 22 -7.62 -5.86 -0.26
CA TYR A 22 -7.39 -5.20 -1.55
C TYR A 22 -5.92 -5.14 -1.93
N LEU A 23 -5.01 -4.94 -0.97
CA LEU A 23 -3.57 -4.92 -1.19
C LEU A 23 -3.04 -6.29 -1.59
N GLU A 24 -3.45 -7.35 -0.90
CA GLU A 24 -3.05 -8.72 -1.24
C GLU A 24 -3.48 -9.13 -2.66
N ARG A 25 -4.61 -8.59 -3.13
CA ARG A 25 -5.10 -8.80 -4.50
C ARG A 25 -4.51 -7.83 -5.53
N GLY A 26 -3.65 -6.89 -5.13
CA GLY A 26 -3.10 -5.87 -6.03
C GLY A 26 -4.14 -4.90 -6.63
N SER A 27 -5.31 -4.77 -5.99
CA SER A 27 -6.47 -4.05 -6.54
C SER A 27 -6.54 -2.57 -6.12
N LYS A 28 -5.62 -2.11 -5.27
CA LYS A 28 -5.46 -0.72 -4.82
C LYS A 28 -3.99 -0.34 -4.84
N ASN A 29 -3.75 0.95 -5.07
CA ASN A 29 -2.42 1.54 -4.99
C ASN A 29 -2.26 2.26 -3.64
N PRO A 30 -1.54 1.69 -2.67
CA PRO A 30 -1.34 2.31 -1.35
C PRO A 30 -0.47 3.56 -1.43
N THR A 31 -0.67 4.47 -0.49
CA THR A 31 0.29 5.55 -0.25
C THR A 31 1.54 5.00 0.41
N VAL A 32 2.67 5.71 0.29
CA VAL A 32 3.91 5.34 1.01
C VAL A 32 3.67 5.28 2.53
N MET A 33 2.86 6.19 3.08
CA MET A 33 2.50 6.18 4.50
C MET A 33 1.68 4.93 4.89
N THR A 34 0.88 4.39 3.98
CA THR A 34 0.16 3.13 4.21
C THR A 34 1.13 1.95 4.19
N LEU A 35 2.09 1.94 3.26
CA LEU A 35 3.14 0.92 3.20
C LEU A 35 4.01 0.94 4.46
N GLU A 36 4.36 2.11 4.98
CA GLU A 36 5.12 2.26 6.23
C GLU A 36 4.42 1.59 7.43
N LYS A 37 3.11 1.82 7.58
CA LYS A 37 2.31 1.17 8.63
C LYS A 37 2.31 -0.36 8.50
N ILE A 38 2.20 -0.85 7.28
CA ILE A 38 2.20 -2.30 7.00
C ILE A 38 3.59 -2.89 7.26
N ALA A 39 4.67 -2.20 6.88
CA ALA A 39 6.05 -2.61 7.17
C ALA A 39 6.28 -2.73 8.68
N ALA A 40 5.81 -1.73 9.46
CA ALA A 40 5.90 -1.73 10.91
C ALA A 40 5.16 -2.93 11.53
N ALA A 41 3.92 -3.20 11.11
CA ALA A 41 3.16 -4.37 11.56
C ALA A 41 3.80 -5.70 11.12
N LEU A 42 4.43 -5.73 9.95
CA LEU A 42 5.17 -6.89 9.47
C LEU A 42 6.61 -6.99 10.00
N ALA A 43 7.04 -6.06 10.86
CA ALA A 43 8.41 -5.96 11.37
C ALA A 43 9.47 -6.19 10.28
N CYS A 44 9.27 -5.55 9.12
CA CYS A 44 10.14 -5.64 7.96
C CYS A 44 10.50 -4.22 7.48
N ASP A 45 11.52 -4.10 6.63
CA ASP A 45 11.84 -2.80 6.07
C ASP A 45 10.85 -2.43 4.96
N ILE A 46 10.47 -1.15 4.86
CA ILE A 46 9.52 -0.70 3.83
C ILE A 46 10.07 -0.92 2.41
N SER A 47 11.40 -0.94 2.23
CA SER A 47 12.05 -1.21 0.95
C SER A 47 11.72 -2.60 0.40
N GLU A 48 11.35 -3.55 1.25
CA GLU A 48 10.96 -4.91 0.83
C GLU A 48 9.68 -4.93 -0.03
N PHE A 49 8.87 -3.85 0.00
CA PHE A 49 7.68 -3.73 -0.86
C PHE A 49 7.99 -3.20 -2.27
N PHE A 50 9.22 -2.79 -2.53
CA PHE A 50 9.61 -2.20 -3.81
C PHE A 50 10.53 -3.14 -4.57
N ALA A 51 10.25 -3.28 -5.86
CA ALA A 51 11.11 -3.99 -6.80
C ALA A 51 11.24 -3.16 -8.08
N PRO A 52 12.32 -3.34 -8.85
CA PRO A 52 12.39 -2.80 -10.21
C PRO A 52 11.16 -3.21 -11.00
N VAL A 53 10.53 -2.26 -11.66
CA VAL A 53 9.40 -2.53 -12.55
C VAL A 53 9.99 -3.04 -13.87
N ALA A 54 9.52 -4.22 -14.34
CA ALA A 54 9.93 -4.72 -15.65
C ALA A 54 9.36 -3.83 -16.77
N ASP A 55 10.08 -3.75 -17.89
CA ASP A 55 9.75 -2.83 -18.99
C ASP A 55 8.40 -3.14 -19.66
N ASP A 56 7.86 -4.35 -19.47
CA ASP A 56 6.62 -4.84 -20.03
C ASP A 56 5.40 -4.71 -19.09
N VAL A 57 5.60 -4.17 -17.88
CA VAL A 57 4.49 -3.99 -16.93
C VAL A 57 3.62 -2.82 -17.38
N ALA A 58 2.36 -3.11 -17.70
CA ALA A 58 1.37 -2.09 -18.00
C ALA A 58 1.27 -1.08 -16.84
N THR A 59 1.58 0.20 -17.12
CA THR A 59 1.56 1.24 -16.09
C THR A 59 0.15 1.42 -15.55
N MET A 60 -0.02 1.36 -14.23
CA MET A 60 -1.27 1.79 -13.59
C MET A 60 -1.49 3.27 -13.91
N LYS A 61 -2.68 3.61 -14.43
CA LYS A 61 -3.04 5.01 -14.71
C LYS A 61 -2.95 5.80 -13.39
N PRO A 62 -2.11 6.84 -13.31
CA PRO A 62 -2.04 7.66 -12.11
C PRO A 62 -3.42 8.24 -11.79
N LEU A 63 -3.69 8.42 -10.49
CA LEU A 63 -4.85 9.21 -10.06
C LEU A 63 -4.77 10.59 -10.75
N LYS A 64 -5.91 11.08 -11.27
CA LYS A 64 -5.97 12.44 -11.81
C LYS A 64 -5.48 13.39 -10.72
N SER A 65 -4.49 14.21 -11.02
CA SER A 65 -4.04 15.28 -10.12
C SER A 65 -5.26 16.06 -9.64
N GLY A 66 -5.44 16.16 -8.32
CA GLY A 66 -6.45 17.06 -7.75
C GLY A 66 -6.15 18.49 -8.19
N ARG A 67 -7.18 19.35 -8.33
CA ARG A 67 -6.92 20.77 -8.58
C ARG A 67 -5.97 21.28 -7.49
N LYS A 68 -4.82 21.88 -7.87
CA LYS A 68 -4.12 22.80 -6.97
C LYS A 68 -5.18 23.78 -6.49
N SER A 69 -5.47 23.82 -5.19
CA SER A 69 -6.15 24.98 -4.65
C SER A 69 -5.23 26.15 -4.93
N SER A 70 -5.60 27.00 -5.90
CA SER A 70 -5.06 28.34 -5.94
C SER A 70 -5.55 28.98 -4.64
N ARG A 71 -4.68 29.01 -3.63
CA ARG A 71 -4.83 29.97 -2.54
C ARG A 71 -4.69 31.35 -3.18
N GLY A 72 -5.83 31.99 -3.39
CA GLY A 72 -5.94 33.44 -3.31
C GLY A 72 -6.06 33.82 -1.84
#